data_AF-A0A1V4HLE0-F1
#
_entry.id   AF-A0A1V4HLE0-F1
#
_cell.length_a   1.000
_cell.length_b   1.000
_cell.length_c   1.000
_cell.angle_alpha   90.00
_cell.angle_beta   90.00
_cell.angle_gamma   90.00
#
_symmetry.space_group_name_H-M   'P 1'
#
loop_
_entity.id
_entity.type
_entity.pdbx_description
1 polymer ?
#
loop_
_entity_poly.entity_id
_entity_poly.type
_entity_poly.pdbx_seq_one_letter_code
_entity_poly.pdbx_strand_id
1 'polypeptide(L)'
;MHKIRLILIVFLLLVGCNQITSSSKYEKLQPTLNPIVESDAKETQFPTSSASVNSNPVIIGTFLCSGYSPFQTGVAKVSRMGMNKYHLIASMTYGYSHNNGEIETDFSYDGNKFIILNQKYSIVKISFTENSITIDYPGEHFGGNNAEPKGTFYLEHTDSADSRFLTKVYDTLKLPDPYRHGLSEVLTYELDDKLLLLVRTRNDKNVTQMNADFLLMYKAADQSLSVIGEISDYKEQDLQKELNNLGADSFLIYQILHKDYADRLVKLKMHKWDNGDLAVGESGEFQLTETEAIYIVTGVEKATSVTTNMRSADNIGSIFKTEVDRSDNKTVTIHSYEIVRKDQNDEHTVTQDWLEVNRLTGNVSSLIW
;
A
#
# COMPACT_ATOMS: atom_id res chain seq x y z
N MET A 1 -33.48 -35.18 -26.76
CA MET A 1 -32.62 -35.44 -27.94
C MET A 1 -32.18 -34.11 -28.53
N HIS A 2 -30.85 -33.89 -28.60
CA HIS A 2 -30.08 -33.05 -29.56
C HIS A 2 -30.65 -31.67 -29.98
N LYS A 3 -29.97 -30.52 -29.83
CA LYS A 3 -28.61 -30.25 -30.33
C LYS A 3 -28.08 -28.91 -29.79
N ILE A 4 -26.77 -28.91 -29.57
CA ILE A 4 -25.83 -27.82 -29.33
C ILE A 4 -25.75 -26.86 -30.53
N ARG A 5 -25.54 -25.56 -30.29
CA ARG A 5 -24.58 -24.75 -31.07
C ARG A 5 -23.82 -23.74 -30.19
N LEU A 6 -22.55 -24.07 -30.07
CA LEU A 6 -21.40 -23.32 -29.57
C LEU A 6 -21.11 -22.13 -30.50
N ILE A 7 -20.72 -20.97 -29.97
CA ILE A 7 -19.90 -19.99 -30.69
C ILE A 7 -18.63 -19.78 -29.88
N LEU A 8 -17.54 -20.25 -30.48
CA LEU A 8 -16.15 -20.16 -30.05
C LEU A 8 -15.53 -18.98 -30.81
N ILE A 9 -14.95 -18.00 -30.13
CA ILE A 9 -14.05 -17.04 -30.76
C ILE A 9 -12.67 -17.24 -30.15
N VAL A 10 -11.79 -17.78 -30.97
CA VAL A 10 -10.35 -17.92 -30.80
C VAL A 10 -9.70 -16.68 -31.38
N PHE A 11 -8.81 -16.04 -30.64
CA PHE A 11 -7.75 -15.22 -31.23
C PHE A 11 -6.40 -15.62 -30.64
N LEU A 12 -5.62 -16.28 -31.48
CA LEU A 12 -4.18 -16.47 -31.38
C LEU A 12 -3.47 -15.14 -31.67
N LEU A 13 -2.37 -14.86 -30.97
CA LEU A 13 -1.16 -14.29 -31.56
C LEU A 13 0.07 -14.64 -30.70
N LEU A 14 0.85 -15.59 -31.24
CA LEU A 14 2.23 -15.90 -30.93
C LEU A 14 3.15 -14.87 -31.61
N VAL A 15 4.15 -14.32 -30.90
CA VAL A 15 5.55 -14.08 -31.31
C VAL A 15 6.31 -13.76 -30.00
N GLY A 16 7.48 -14.29 -29.63
CA GLY A 16 8.42 -15.23 -30.24
C GLY A 16 9.56 -15.52 -29.26
N CYS A 17 10.21 -16.67 -29.47
CA CYS A 17 11.43 -17.08 -28.79
C CYS A 17 12.58 -16.08 -28.98
N ASN A 18 13.43 -15.93 -27.97
CA ASN A 18 14.87 -16.00 -28.16
C ASN A 18 15.55 -16.54 -26.89
N GLN A 19 16.20 -17.69 -27.07
CA GLN A 19 17.18 -18.26 -26.15
C GLN A 19 18.47 -17.45 -26.22
N ILE A 20 19.07 -17.12 -25.08
CA ILE A 20 20.52 -16.95 -24.97
C ILE A 20 21.00 -17.78 -23.78
N THR A 21 21.80 -18.79 -24.10
CA THR A 21 22.65 -19.57 -23.20
C THR A 21 23.98 -18.86 -22.95
N SER A 22 24.39 -18.71 -21.69
CA SER A 22 25.79 -18.87 -21.22
C SER A 22 25.78 -18.83 -19.68
N SER A 23 26.11 -19.93 -19.00
CA SER A 23 27.45 -20.37 -18.58
C SER A 23 28.10 -19.50 -17.49
N SER A 24 28.30 -20.16 -16.35
CA SER A 24 29.06 -19.79 -15.15
C SER A 24 30.37 -19.03 -15.38
N LYS A 25 30.73 -18.13 -14.45
CA LYS A 25 31.91 -18.28 -13.57
C LYS A 25 31.98 -17.15 -12.54
N TYR A 26 32.25 -17.56 -11.29
CA TYR A 26 32.71 -16.72 -10.20
C TYR A 26 34.07 -16.09 -10.54
N GLU A 27 34.22 -14.78 -10.30
CA GLU A 27 35.53 -14.21 -9.99
C GLU A 27 35.38 -13.06 -9.00
N LYS A 28 35.95 -13.26 -7.81
CA LYS A 28 36.12 -12.24 -6.77
C LYS A 28 37.11 -11.19 -7.30
N LEU A 29 36.72 -9.92 -7.32
CA LEU A 29 37.66 -8.81 -7.44
C LEU A 29 37.46 -7.86 -6.26
N GLN A 30 38.41 -7.91 -5.33
CA GLN A 30 38.63 -6.86 -4.34
C GLN A 30 39.28 -5.67 -5.05
N PRO A 31 38.83 -4.41 -4.83
CA PRO A 31 39.59 -3.25 -5.23
C PRO A 31 40.66 -2.92 -4.19
N THR A 32 41.91 -2.98 -4.64
CA THR A 32 43.11 -2.49 -3.96
C THR A 32 43.06 -0.96 -3.86
N LEU A 33 43.14 -0.45 -2.63
CA LEU A 33 43.41 0.96 -2.33
C LEU A 33 44.87 1.29 -2.68
N ASN A 34 45.08 2.35 -3.46
CA ASN A 34 46.32 3.11 -3.46
C ASN A 34 45.99 4.61 -3.29
N PRO A 35 46.71 5.34 -2.42
CA PRO A 35 46.49 6.76 -2.19
C PRO A 35 47.26 7.58 -3.23
N ILE A 36 46.68 8.68 -3.72
CA ILE A 36 47.41 9.74 -4.41
C ILE A 36 47.24 11.03 -3.62
N VAL A 37 48.39 11.65 -3.40
CA VAL A 37 48.69 12.85 -2.63
C VAL A 37 48.26 14.13 -3.36
N GLU A 38 47.85 15.10 -2.53
CA GLU A 38 47.68 16.57 -2.65
C GLU A 38 48.03 17.30 -3.96
N SER A 39 47.20 18.30 -4.28
CA SER A 39 47.64 19.57 -4.86
C SER A 39 46.58 20.66 -4.64
N ASP A 40 46.98 21.72 -3.92
CA ASP A 40 46.21 22.93 -3.60
C ASP A 40 45.68 23.69 -4.84
N ALA A 41 44.41 24.11 -4.77
CA ALA A 41 43.91 25.24 -5.54
C ALA A 41 42.96 26.08 -4.66
N LYS A 42 43.40 27.32 -4.37
CA LYS A 42 42.64 28.34 -3.64
C LYS A 42 41.32 28.66 -4.36
N GLU A 43 40.20 28.36 -3.72
CA GLU A 43 38.88 28.85 -4.13
C GLU A 43 38.62 30.24 -3.54
N THR A 44 38.42 31.20 -4.44
CA THR A 44 38.01 32.57 -4.14
C THR A 44 36.57 32.55 -3.62
N GLN A 45 36.38 32.84 -2.33
CA GLN A 45 35.07 32.98 -1.71
C GLN A 45 34.30 34.17 -2.34
N PHE A 46 33.24 33.86 -3.08
CA PHE A 46 32.14 34.81 -3.30
C PHE A 46 31.20 34.75 -2.09
N PRO A 47 30.79 35.88 -1.50
CA PRO A 47 29.80 35.86 -0.44
C PRO A 47 28.46 35.41 -1.06
N THR A 48 28.10 34.14 -0.84
CA THR A 48 26.78 33.64 -1.18
C THR A 48 25.81 34.28 -0.18
N SER A 49 25.24 35.40 -0.60
CA SER A 49 23.99 35.91 -0.04
C SER A 49 22.99 34.76 -0.02
N SER A 50 22.72 34.23 1.17
CA SER A 50 21.63 33.30 1.42
C SER A 50 20.31 34.07 1.30
N ALA A 51 19.95 34.44 0.07
CA ALA A 51 18.58 34.75 -0.26
C ALA A 51 17.78 33.49 0.06
N SER A 52 16.95 33.55 1.11
CA SER A 52 15.99 32.50 1.42
C SER A 52 15.08 32.34 0.22
N VAL A 53 15.39 31.36 -0.64
CA VAL A 53 14.48 30.88 -1.66
C VAL A 53 13.22 30.50 -0.92
N ASN A 54 12.13 31.27 -1.12
CA ASN A 54 10.79 30.87 -0.73
C ASN A 54 10.53 29.53 -1.42
N SER A 55 10.88 28.42 -0.76
CA SER A 55 10.74 27.10 -1.31
C SER A 55 9.27 26.87 -1.52
N ASN A 56 8.87 26.68 -2.77
CA ASN A 56 7.50 26.39 -3.13
C ASN A 56 6.98 25.23 -2.27
N PRO A 57 5.93 25.44 -1.45
CA PRO A 57 5.45 24.45 -0.49
C PRO A 57 4.65 23.33 -1.17
N VAL A 58 4.37 23.42 -2.48
CA VAL A 58 3.59 22.42 -3.20
C VAL A 58 4.38 21.13 -3.35
N ILE A 59 3.77 20.04 -2.92
CA ILE A 59 4.27 18.69 -3.10
C ILE A 59 3.46 18.03 -4.22
N ILE A 60 4.17 17.51 -5.23
CA ILE A 60 3.59 16.73 -6.34
C ILE A 60 3.55 15.27 -5.89
N GLY A 61 2.39 14.62 -5.99
CA GLY A 61 2.25 13.23 -5.56
C GLY A 61 0.80 12.81 -5.36
N THR A 62 0.65 11.61 -4.83
CA THR A 62 -0.63 11.02 -4.41
C THR A 62 -0.70 11.06 -2.89
N PHE A 63 -1.85 11.45 -2.38
CA PHE A 63 -2.15 11.61 -0.96
C PHE A 63 -3.41 10.81 -0.62
N LEU A 64 -3.44 10.23 0.57
CA LEU A 64 -4.55 9.42 1.07
C LEU A 64 -5.08 10.01 2.38
N CYS A 65 -6.38 9.89 2.64
CA CYS A 65 -6.90 10.18 3.99
C CYS A 65 -6.27 9.24 5.02
N SER A 66 -6.14 9.71 6.27
CA SER A 66 -5.66 8.88 7.38
C SER A 66 -6.54 7.65 7.58
N GLY A 67 -5.94 6.55 8.02
CA GLY A 67 -6.69 5.43 8.60
C GLY A 67 -7.76 4.86 7.67
N TYR A 68 -7.35 4.47 6.46
CA TYR A 68 -8.17 3.84 5.42
C TYR A 68 -9.29 2.97 6.02
N SER A 69 -10.53 3.45 5.92
CA SER A 69 -11.70 2.78 6.47
C SER A 69 -12.49 2.11 5.34
N PRO A 70 -13.12 0.96 5.57
CA PRO A 70 -14.01 0.32 4.59
C PRO A 70 -15.19 1.17 4.15
N PHE A 71 -15.50 2.21 4.90
CA PHE A 71 -16.61 3.10 4.61
C PHE A 71 -16.13 4.48 4.22
N GLN A 72 -14.83 4.75 4.12
CA GLN A 72 -14.34 6.07 3.75
C GLN A 72 -12.96 5.97 3.11
N THR A 73 -12.91 6.23 1.79
CA THR A 73 -11.66 6.23 1.01
C THR A 73 -11.51 7.60 0.36
N GLY A 74 -10.47 8.33 0.76
CA GLY A 74 -10.13 9.63 0.23
C GLY A 74 -8.79 9.62 -0.48
N VAL A 75 -8.76 10.13 -1.70
CA VAL A 75 -7.53 10.29 -2.51
C VAL A 75 -7.43 11.73 -2.98
N ALA A 76 -6.25 12.33 -2.85
CA ALA A 76 -5.92 13.59 -3.49
C ALA A 76 -4.65 13.40 -4.34
N LYS A 77 -4.69 13.83 -5.61
CA LYS A 77 -3.57 13.80 -6.54
C LYS A 77 -3.21 15.20 -6.96
N VAL A 78 -1.95 15.57 -6.77
CA VAL A 78 -1.39 16.86 -7.17
C VAL A 78 -0.38 16.63 -8.28
N SER A 79 -0.61 17.24 -9.44
CA SER A 79 0.31 17.18 -10.58
C SER A 79 0.73 18.57 -11.06
N ARG A 80 1.90 18.67 -11.70
CA ARG A 80 2.43 19.93 -12.20
C ARG A 80 2.00 20.14 -13.65
N MET A 81 1.39 21.29 -13.92
CA MET A 81 1.02 21.70 -15.28
C MET A 81 2.03 22.66 -15.90
N GLY A 82 2.74 23.43 -15.07
CA GLY A 82 3.71 24.42 -15.54
C GLY A 82 4.48 25.09 -14.41
N MET A 83 5.05 26.28 -14.69
CA MET A 83 5.69 27.08 -13.65
C MET A 83 4.62 27.64 -12.71
N ASN A 84 4.68 27.24 -11.44
CA ASN A 84 3.75 27.62 -10.37
C ASN A 84 2.26 27.34 -10.69
N LYS A 85 1.97 26.39 -11.57
CA LYS A 85 0.62 25.94 -11.91
C LYS A 85 0.50 24.44 -11.72
N TYR A 86 -0.56 24.04 -11.03
CA TYR A 86 -0.78 22.68 -10.57
C TYR A 86 -2.23 22.29 -10.80
N HIS A 87 -2.44 20.99 -10.92
CA HIS A 87 -3.75 20.37 -11.02
C HIS A 87 -3.98 19.51 -9.78
N LEU A 88 -5.14 19.66 -9.16
CA LEU A 88 -5.62 18.90 -8.02
C LEU A 88 -6.86 18.11 -8.44
N ILE A 89 -6.80 16.79 -8.25
CA ILE A 89 -7.97 15.92 -8.23
C ILE A 89 -8.09 15.42 -6.81
N ALA A 90 -9.20 15.67 -6.14
CA ALA A 90 -9.49 15.14 -4.82
C ALA A 90 -10.84 14.46 -4.85
N SER A 91 -10.89 13.21 -4.42
CA SER A 91 -12.12 12.43 -4.31
C SER A 91 -12.24 11.81 -2.94
N MET A 92 -13.47 11.70 -2.48
CA MET A 92 -13.83 11.04 -1.24
C MET A 92 -15.05 10.18 -1.52
N THR A 93 -14.93 8.90 -1.22
CA THR A 93 -16.03 7.94 -1.31
C THR A 93 -16.37 7.52 0.10
N TYR A 94 -17.62 7.72 0.50
CA TYR A 94 -18.12 7.19 1.76
C TYR A 94 -19.16 6.09 1.51
N GLY A 95 -18.92 4.93 2.10
CA GLY A 95 -19.68 3.72 1.89
C GLY A 95 -19.64 3.27 0.43
N TYR A 96 -20.82 3.03 -0.10
CA TYR A 96 -21.10 2.06 -1.16
C TYR A 96 -21.21 2.70 -2.54
N SER A 97 -20.22 3.49 -2.92
CA SER A 97 -20.21 4.26 -4.18
C SER A 97 -21.38 5.25 -4.40
N HIS A 98 -22.32 5.38 -3.46
CA HIS A 98 -23.51 6.24 -3.56
C HIS A 98 -23.20 7.70 -3.19
N ASN A 99 -22.32 7.91 -2.21
CA ASN A 99 -21.85 9.23 -1.83
C ASN A 99 -20.40 9.36 -2.30
N ASN A 100 -20.24 10.03 -3.43
CA ASN A 100 -18.95 10.45 -3.94
C ASN A 100 -18.92 11.97 -3.96
N GLY A 101 -17.84 12.52 -3.45
CA GLY A 101 -17.50 13.91 -3.69
C GLY A 101 -16.20 14.02 -4.42
N GLU A 102 -16.13 15.01 -5.31
CA GLU A 102 -14.99 15.23 -6.18
C GLU A 102 -14.75 16.71 -6.40
N ILE A 103 -13.48 17.10 -6.28
CA ILE A 103 -12.95 18.40 -6.70
C ILE A 103 -11.87 18.14 -7.73
N GLU A 104 -12.06 18.69 -8.92
CA GLU A 104 -11.05 18.73 -9.98
C GLU A 104 -10.78 20.20 -10.32
N THR A 105 -9.63 20.72 -9.88
CA THR A 105 -9.31 22.13 -10.04
C THR A 105 -7.84 22.39 -10.29
N ASP A 106 -7.57 23.46 -11.04
CA ASP A 106 -6.23 24.02 -11.17
C ASP A 106 -5.99 25.07 -10.08
N PHE A 107 -4.75 25.17 -9.62
CA PHE A 107 -4.32 26.17 -8.65
C PHE A 107 -2.91 26.68 -8.93
N SER A 108 -2.58 27.83 -8.35
CA SER A 108 -1.23 28.40 -8.37
C SER A 108 -0.80 28.84 -6.97
N TYR A 109 0.52 28.91 -6.76
CA TYR A 109 1.12 29.50 -5.56
C TYR A 109 1.85 30.79 -5.95
N ASP A 110 1.43 31.92 -5.38
CA ASP A 110 1.99 33.25 -5.70
C ASP A 110 3.19 33.63 -4.82
N GLY A 111 3.63 32.73 -3.93
CA GLY A 111 4.66 32.98 -2.93
C GLY A 111 4.13 33.26 -1.53
N ASN A 112 2.83 33.54 -1.39
CA ASN A 112 2.17 33.81 -0.11
C ASN A 112 0.90 32.98 0.11
N LYS A 113 0.10 32.78 -0.94
CA LYS A 113 -1.17 32.04 -0.87
C LYS A 113 -1.37 31.13 -2.07
N PHE A 114 -2.21 30.13 -1.86
CA PHE A 114 -2.75 29.31 -2.92
C PHE A 114 -3.96 30.02 -3.55
N ILE A 115 -3.99 30.06 -4.88
CA ILE A 115 -5.07 30.67 -5.66
C ILE A 115 -5.69 29.59 -6.52
N ILE A 116 -6.96 29.28 -6.26
CA ILE A 116 -7.77 28.40 -7.11
C ILE A 116 -8.12 29.15 -8.39
N LEU A 117 -7.86 28.53 -9.54
CA LEU A 117 -8.02 29.16 -10.85
C LEU A 117 -9.41 28.91 -11.45
N ASN A 118 -10.12 27.87 -10.99
CA ASN A 118 -11.46 27.53 -11.45
C ASN A 118 -12.52 28.20 -10.56
N GLN A 119 -13.40 29.01 -11.15
CA GLN A 119 -14.45 29.73 -10.43
C GLN A 119 -15.43 28.79 -9.70
N LYS A 120 -15.68 27.59 -10.24
CA LYS A 120 -16.55 26.57 -9.60
C LYS A 120 -16.07 26.23 -8.19
N TYR A 121 -14.77 26.26 -7.95
CA TYR A 121 -14.14 25.87 -6.69
C TYR A 121 -13.53 27.08 -5.96
N SER A 122 -14.00 28.30 -6.25
CA SER A 122 -13.42 29.55 -5.71
C SER A 122 -13.48 29.68 -4.18
N ILE A 123 -14.35 28.93 -3.52
CA ILE A 123 -14.46 28.86 -2.05
C ILE A 123 -13.48 27.87 -1.41
N VAL A 124 -12.84 27.02 -2.22
CA VAL A 124 -11.91 26.00 -1.76
C VAL A 124 -10.61 26.66 -1.35
N LYS A 125 -10.13 26.28 -0.17
CA LYS A 125 -8.83 26.61 0.38
C LYS A 125 -8.00 25.35 0.42
N ILE A 126 -6.76 25.47 -0.01
CA ILE A 126 -5.78 24.40 0.09
C ILE A 126 -4.60 24.89 0.92
N SER A 127 -3.99 23.98 1.68
CA SER A 127 -2.74 24.23 2.39
C SER A 127 -1.88 22.98 2.36
N PHE A 128 -0.56 23.16 2.39
CA PHE A 128 0.39 22.06 2.41
C PHE A 128 1.20 22.11 3.72
N THR A 129 1.48 20.93 4.24
CA THR A 129 2.59 20.70 5.18
C THR A 129 3.69 19.92 4.46
N GLU A 130 4.75 19.47 5.16
CA GLU A 130 5.78 18.66 4.50
C GLU A 130 5.30 17.26 4.08
N ASN A 131 4.21 16.77 4.66
CA ASN A 131 3.70 15.41 4.44
C ASN A 131 2.19 15.35 4.16
N SER A 132 1.51 16.49 3.99
CA SER A 132 0.07 16.49 3.76
C SER A 132 -0.43 17.65 2.91
N ILE A 133 -1.61 17.48 2.33
CA ILE A 133 -2.46 18.53 1.78
C ILE A 133 -3.75 18.57 2.60
N THR A 134 -4.18 19.77 2.99
CA THR A 134 -5.49 19.99 3.62
C THR A 134 -6.37 20.79 2.67
N ILE A 135 -7.56 20.26 2.39
CA ILE A 135 -8.60 20.88 1.56
C ILE A 135 -9.75 21.30 2.49
N ASP A 136 -10.12 22.58 2.44
CA ASP A 136 -11.17 23.15 3.30
C ASP A 136 -12.06 24.14 2.52
N TYR A 137 -13.32 24.24 2.92
CA TYR A 137 -14.33 25.16 2.41
C TYR A 137 -15.51 25.22 3.40
N PRO A 138 -16.28 26.32 3.45
CA PRO A 138 -17.48 26.38 4.29
C PRO A 138 -18.54 25.39 3.80
N GLY A 139 -19.33 24.79 4.69
CA GLY A 139 -20.49 23.96 4.32
C GLY A 139 -20.17 22.62 3.64
N GLU A 140 -21.21 22.01 3.06
CA GLU A 140 -21.18 20.81 2.20
C GLU A 140 -21.55 21.26 0.78
N HIS A 141 -20.67 21.03 -0.18
CA HIS A 141 -20.76 21.63 -1.51
C HIS A 141 -20.31 20.73 -2.65
N PHE A 142 -19.45 19.74 -2.38
CA PHE A 142 -18.75 19.01 -3.43
C PHE A 142 -18.85 17.49 -3.27
N GLY A 143 -19.62 16.99 -2.30
CA GLY A 143 -19.94 15.58 -2.12
C GLY A 143 -21.31 15.35 -1.47
N GLY A 144 -21.68 14.08 -1.31
CA GLY A 144 -22.79 13.68 -0.44
C GLY A 144 -22.37 13.67 1.03
N ASN A 145 -23.32 13.49 1.94
CA ASN A 145 -23.05 13.35 3.38
C ASN A 145 -21.88 12.38 3.62
N ASN A 146 -20.88 12.83 4.39
CA ASN A 146 -19.66 12.09 4.75
C ASN A 146 -18.69 11.78 3.58
N ALA A 147 -19.00 12.21 2.36
CA ALA A 147 -18.17 12.02 1.16
C ALA A 147 -17.64 13.35 0.60
N GLU A 148 -17.66 14.42 1.39
CA GLU A 148 -17.03 15.67 1.01
C GLU A 148 -15.50 15.48 0.88
N PRO A 149 -14.86 15.89 -0.24
CA PRO A 149 -13.41 15.85 -0.42
C PRO A 149 -12.72 16.97 0.39
N LYS A 150 -13.06 17.03 1.67
CA LYS A 150 -12.63 18.00 2.68
C LYS A 150 -11.87 17.26 3.77
N GLY A 151 -10.77 17.85 4.23
CA GLY A 151 -9.94 17.28 5.29
C GLY A 151 -8.47 17.23 4.89
N THR A 152 -7.71 16.48 5.68
CA THR A 152 -6.26 16.29 5.51
C THR A 152 -5.98 14.95 4.83
N PHE A 153 -5.16 15.01 3.79
CA PHE A 153 -4.67 13.85 3.05
C PHE A 153 -3.15 13.81 3.19
N TYR A 154 -2.61 12.66 3.56
CA TYR A 154 -1.19 12.42 3.82
C TYR A 154 -0.50 11.85 2.59
N LEU A 155 0.74 12.29 2.36
CA LEU A 155 1.53 11.91 1.20
C LEU A 155 1.85 10.41 1.24
N GLU A 156 1.39 9.69 0.23
CA GLU A 156 1.61 8.26 0.05
C GLU A 156 2.88 8.00 -0.76
N HIS A 157 2.99 8.62 -1.93
CA HIS A 157 4.13 8.48 -2.83
C HIS A 157 4.24 9.67 -3.79
N THR A 158 5.41 9.78 -4.41
CA THR A 158 5.68 10.72 -5.51
C THR A 158 6.06 9.96 -6.76
N ASP A 159 5.44 10.29 -7.91
CA ASP A 159 5.69 9.65 -9.21
C ASP A 159 7.05 10.01 -9.84
N SER A 160 7.84 10.90 -9.22
CA SER A 160 9.10 11.39 -9.76
C SER A 160 10.16 11.56 -8.68
N ALA A 161 10.50 12.80 -8.32
CA ALA A 161 11.45 13.08 -7.25
C ALA A 161 10.78 13.01 -5.89
N ASP A 162 11.49 12.40 -4.93
CA ASP A 162 11.02 12.31 -3.54
C ASP A 162 10.80 13.71 -2.97
N SER A 163 9.71 13.86 -2.22
CA SER A 163 9.52 15.05 -1.38
C SER A 163 10.54 15.03 -0.23
N ARG A 164 10.79 16.20 0.39
CA ARG A 164 11.67 16.28 1.57
C ARG A 164 11.26 15.29 2.68
N PHE A 165 9.96 15.12 2.89
CA PHE A 165 9.43 14.17 3.86
C PHE A 165 9.74 12.73 3.46
N LEU A 166 9.47 12.33 2.21
CA LEU A 166 9.78 10.97 1.76
C LEU A 166 11.29 10.68 1.79
N THR A 167 12.13 11.66 1.42
CA THR A 167 13.58 11.52 1.58
C THR A 167 13.95 11.23 3.04
N LYS A 168 13.41 11.98 4.01
CA LYS A 168 13.64 11.72 5.44
C LYS A 168 13.19 10.31 5.84
N VAL A 169 12.01 9.86 5.39
CA VAL A 169 11.47 8.51 5.67
C VAL A 169 12.39 7.42 5.10
N TYR A 170 12.73 7.52 3.82
CA TYR A 170 13.54 6.52 3.12
C TYR A 170 14.99 6.48 3.61
N ASP A 171 15.57 7.63 3.97
CA ASP A 171 16.91 7.69 4.56
C ASP A 171 16.93 7.13 5.99
N THR A 172 15.89 7.38 6.78
CA THR A 172 15.74 6.81 8.13
C THR A 172 15.70 5.27 8.08
N LEU A 173 14.99 4.72 7.09
CA LEU A 173 14.93 3.28 6.83
C LEU A 173 16.15 2.74 6.07
N LYS A 174 17.02 3.62 5.56
CA LYS A 174 18.14 3.28 4.66
C LYS A 174 17.67 2.48 3.43
N LEU A 175 16.50 2.84 2.88
CA LEU A 175 15.97 2.17 1.69
C LEU A 175 16.88 2.43 0.49
N PRO A 176 17.31 1.37 -0.23
CA PRO A 176 18.06 1.52 -1.48
C PRO A 176 17.26 2.25 -2.56
N ASP A 177 17.96 2.95 -3.46
CA ASP A 177 17.35 3.72 -4.56
C ASP A 177 16.32 2.94 -5.39
N PRO A 178 16.49 1.64 -5.72
CA PRO A 178 15.48 0.88 -6.46
C PRO A 178 14.11 0.81 -5.79
N TYR A 179 14.03 0.94 -4.46
CA TYR A 179 12.75 0.92 -3.75
C TYR A 179 12.14 2.31 -3.61
N ARG A 180 12.87 3.36 -3.98
CA ARG A 180 12.36 4.75 -4.03
C ARG A 180 11.57 4.96 -5.33
N HIS A 181 10.94 6.13 -5.48
CA HIS A 181 10.31 6.55 -6.73
C HIS A 181 9.21 5.60 -7.28
N GLY A 182 8.19 5.32 -6.47
CA GLY A 182 7.00 4.57 -6.90
C GLY A 182 7.02 3.06 -6.62
N LEU A 183 8.12 2.55 -6.06
CA LEU A 183 8.21 1.20 -5.51
C LEU A 183 8.06 1.14 -3.98
N SER A 184 7.80 2.28 -3.34
CA SER A 184 7.37 2.35 -1.95
C SER A 184 6.12 3.22 -1.82
N GLU A 185 5.24 2.82 -0.92
CA GLU A 185 4.08 3.60 -0.46
C GLU A 185 4.17 3.84 1.04
N VAL A 186 3.73 5.02 1.49
CA VAL A 186 3.67 5.40 2.90
C VAL A 186 2.21 5.58 3.31
N LEU A 187 1.70 4.63 4.09
CA LEU A 187 0.34 4.70 4.63
C LEU A 187 0.38 5.34 6.01
N THR A 188 -0.42 6.39 6.20
CA THR A 188 -0.41 7.20 7.42
C THR A 188 -1.65 6.93 8.26
N TYR A 189 -1.45 6.74 9.56
CA TYR A 189 -2.49 6.53 10.55
C TYR A 189 -2.32 7.55 11.67
N GLU A 190 -3.41 8.25 12.00
CA GLU A 190 -3.43 9.21 13.12
C GLU A 190 -3.45 8.45 14.45
N LEU A 191 -2.61 8.88 15.38
CA LEU A 191 -2.54 8.35 16.74
C LEU A 191 -2.32 9.51 17.71
N ASP A 192 -3.43 10.09 18.19
CA ASP A 192 -3.47 11.29 19.04
C ASP A 192 -2.63 12.45 18.45
N ASP A 193 -1.49 12.75 19.07
CA ASP A 193 -0.56 13.83 18.70
C ASP A 193 0.55 13.38 17.72
N LYS A 194 0.48 12.14 17.23
CA LYS A 194 1.51 11.49 16.41
C LYS A 194 0.88 10.82 15.19
N LEU A 195 1.73 10.49 14.23
CA LEU A 195 1.36 9.68 13.07
C LEU A 195 2.14 8.37 13.09
N LEU A 196 1.46 7.25 12.93
CA LEU A 196 2.08 5.98 12.57
C LEU A 196 2.20 5.90 11.05
N LEU A 197 3.38 5.53 10.56
CA LEU A 197 3.69 5.41 9.15
C LEU A 197 4.01 3.96 8.83
N LEU A 198 3.18 3.31 8.01
CA LEU A 198 3.45 2.00 7.43
C LEU A 198 4.07 2.21 6.05
N VAL A 199 5.37 1.94 5.94
CA VAL A 199 6.12 2.03 4.68
C VAL A 199 6.20 0.66 4.05
N ARG A 200 5.55 0.48 2.91
CA ARG A 200 5.48 -0.80 2.21
C ARG A 200 6.29 -0.71 0.94
N THR A 201 7.20 -1.65 0.77
CA THR A 201 8.13 -1.68 -0.37
C THR A 201 7.75 -2.83 -1.29
N ARG A 202 7.74 -2.59 -2.60
CA ARG A 202 7.46 -3.58 -3.63
C ARG A 202 8.76 -4.18 -4.16
N ASN A 203 8.71 -5.43 -4.58
CA ASN A 203 9.84 -6.10 -5.20
C ASN A 203 10.16 -5.48 -6.56
N ASP A 204 11.42 -5.11 -6.78
CA ASP A 204 11.90 -4.46 -8.00
C ASP A 204 11.79 -5.37 -9.25
N LYS A 205 11.86 -6.69 -9.06
CA LYS A 205 11.69 -7.69 -10.12
C LYS A 205 10.24 -8.08 -10.34
N ASN A 206 9.39 -7.92 -9.33
CA ASN A 206 7.95 -8.19 -9.42
C ASN A 206 7.17 -7.16 -8.59
N VAL A 207 6.78 -6.07 -9.24
CA VAL A 207 6.08 -4.94 -8.61
C VAL A 207 4.72 -5.30 -8.00
N THR A 208 4.19 -6.50 -8.27
CA THR A 208 2.96 -7.00 -7.66
C THR A 208 3.18 -7.66 -6.29
N GLN A 209 4.43 -7.94 -5.93
CA GLN A 209 4.80 -8.56 -4.66
C GLN A 209 5.36 -7.51 -3.70
N MET A 210 4.86 -7.51 -2.47
CA MET A 210 5.48 -6.78 -1.37
C MET A 210 6.78 -7.47 -0.97
N ASN A 211 7.79 -6.66 -0.69
CA ASN A 211 9.13 -7.10 -0.30
C ASN A 211 9.35 -6.94 1.21
N ALA A 212 9.00 -5.79 1.77
CA ALA A 212 9.15 -5.51 3.19
C ALA A 212 8.22 -4.38 3.62
N ASP A 213 7.70 -4.50 4.84
CA ASP A 213 6.82 -3.54 5.49
C ASP A 213 7.48 -3.03 6.77
N PHE A 214 7.63 -1.71 6.89
CA PHE A 214 8.28 -1.04 8.02
C PHE A 214 7.31 -0.11 8.73
N LEU A 215 7.43 -0.03 10.05
CA LEU A 215 6.64 0.85 10.89
C LEU A 215 7.53 1.95 11.47
N LEU A 216 7.10 3.19 11.30
CA LEU A 216 7.70 4.36 11.93
C LEU A 216 6.66 5.17 12.68
N MET A 217 7.14 6.01 13.58
CA MET A 217 6.37 7.06 14.23
C MET A 217 6.92 8.41 13.79
N TYR A 218 6.00 9.30 13.41
CA TYR A 218 6.28 10.70 13.08
C TYR A 218 5.59 11.63 14.08
N LYS A 219 6.34 12.58 14.63
CA LYS A 219 5.81 13.61 15.52
C LYS A 219 5.84 14.95 14.80
N ALA A 220 4.66 15.49 14.50
CA ALA A 220 4.55 16.73 13.73
C ALA A 220 5.13 17.95 14.47
N ALA A 221 5.11 17.96 15.81
CA ALA A 221 5.54 19.08 16.63
C ALA A 221 7.03 19.41 16.48
N ASP A 222 7.88 18.39 16.34
CA ASP A 222 9.34 18.53 16.22
C ASP A 222 9.89 17.93 14.91
N GLN A 223 9.00 17.46 14.02
CA GLN A 223 9.32 16.79 12.76
C GLN A 223 10.24 15.57 12.94
N SER A 224 10.20 14.92 14.11
CA SER A 224 11.02 13.75 14.39
C SER A 224 10.41 12.48 13.79
N LEU A 225 11.29 11.61 13.31
CA LEU A 225 10.99 10.26 12.84
C LEU A 225 11.74 9.25 13.70
N SER A 226 11.03 8.21 14.15
CA SER A 226 11.63 7.08 14.84
C SER A 226 11.12 5.77 14.27
N VAL A 227 12.03 4.84 13.99
CA VAL A 227 11.68 3.48 13.55
C VAL A 227 11.12 2.70 14.74
N ILE A 228 9.96 2.09 14.55
CA ILE A 228 9.37 1.12 15.48
C ILE A 228 9.93 -0.27 15.15
N GLY A 229 9.81 -0.70 13.89
CA GLY A 229 10.38 -1.96 13.45
C GLY A 229 9.95 -2.40 12.06
N GLU A 230 10.35 -3.61 11.69
CA GLU A 230 9.96 -4.28 10.45
C GLU A 230 8.92 -5.36 10.77
N ILE A 231 7.81 -5.35 10.05
CA ILE A 231 6.73 -6.31 10.20
C ILE A 231 7.19 -7.64 9.61
N SER A 232 7.26 -8.66 10.46
CA SER A 232 7.64 -10.02 10.11
C SER A 232 7.08 -10.98 11.15
N ASP A 233 6.85 -12.22 10.77
CA ASP A 233 6.24 -13.26 11.63
C ASP A 233 6.93 -13.37 12.99
N TYR A 234 8.26 -13.25 13.03
CA TYR A 234 9.04 -13.38 14.27
C TYR A 234 8.99 -12.15 15.20
N LYS A 235 8.51 -10.98 14.71
CA LYS A 235 8.47 -9.72 15.47
C LYS A 235 7.06 -9.24 15.74
N GLU A 236 6.05 -9.89 15.18
CA GLU A 236 4.66 -9.43 15.20
C GLU A 236 4.13 -9.23 16.63
N GLN A 237 4.38 -10.18 17.54
CA GLN A 237 3.93 -10.07 18.94
C GLN A 237 4.57 -8.89 19.68
N ASP A 238 5.83 -8.58 19.39
CA ASP A 238 6.52 -7.47 20.04
C ASP A 238 6.07 -6.12 19.46
N LEU A 239 5.85 -6.05 18.15
CA LEU A 239 5.24 -4.89 17.50
C LEU A 239 3.82 -4.65 17.99
N GLN A 240 3.03 -5.70 18.18
CA GLN A 240 1.69 -5.60 18.76
C GLN A 240 1.74 -5.01 20.17
N LYS A 241 2.65 -5.46 21.04
CA LYS A 241 2.83 -4.90 22.38
C LYS A 241 3.24 -3.42 22.31
N GLU A 242 4.18 -3.09 21.43
CA GLU A 242 4.64 -1.72 21.25
C GLU A 242 3.50 -0.80 20.78
N LEU A 243 2.71 -1.23 19.79
CA LEU A 243 1.55 -0.47 19.32
C LEU A 243 0.48 -0.28 20.41
N ASN A 244 0.19 -1.33 21.20
CA ASN A 244 -0.71 -1.20 22.36
C ASN A 244 -0.17 -0.18 23.37
N ASN A 245 1.13 -0.18 23.65
CA ASN A 245 1.76 0.77 24.57
C ASN A 245 1.73 2.21 24.04
N LEU A 246 1.71 2.38 22.72
CA LEU A 246 1.52 3.67 22.06
C LEU A 246 0.06 4.14 22.06
N GLY A 247 -0.88 3.29 22.48
CA GLY A 247 -2.31 3.61 22.56
C GLY A 247 -3.11 3.21 21.32
N ALA A 248 -2.53 2.45 20.38
CA ALA A 248 -3.27 1.95 19.22
C ALA A 248 -4.30 0.91 19.67
N ASP A 249 -5.54 1.03 19.18
CA ASP A 249 -6.58 0.04 19.45
C ASP A 249 -6.37 -1.25 18.63
N SER A 250 -7.10 -2.31 18.98
CA SER A 250 -6.97 -3.61 18.32
C SER A 250 -7.27 -3.59 16.82
N PHE A 251 -8.13 -2.67 16.37
CA PHE A 251 -8.50 -2.56 14.97
C PHE A 251 -7.39 -1.90 14.16
N LEU A 252 -6.79 -0.81 14.67
CA LEU A 252 -5.63 -0.16 14.07
C LEU A 252 -4.42 -1.12 14.04
N ILE A 253 -4.17 -1.83 15.13
CA ILE A 253 -3.10 -2.83 15.20
C ILE A 253 -3.29 -3.88 14.11
N TYR A 254 -4.50 -4.43 13.98
CA TYR A 254 -4.80 -5.44 12.96
C TYR A 254 -4.61 -4.89 11.54
N GLN A 255 -5.07 -3.67 11.27
CA GLN A 255 -4.88 -3.03 9.97
C GLN A 255 -3.40 -2.83 9.61
N ILE A 256 -2.55 -2.48 10.57
CA ILE A 256 -1.13 -2.26 10.33
C ILE A 256 -0.41 -3.59 10.13
N LEU A 257 -0.59 -4.54 11.05
CA LEU A 257 0.17 -5.80 11.05
C LEU A 257 -0.32 -6.79 9.98
N HIS A 258 -1.58 -6.70 9.57
CA HIS A 258 -2.19 -7.60 8.58
C HIS A 258 -2.81 -6.83 7.42
N LYS A 259 -2.11 -5.84 6.89
CA LYS A 259 -2.64 -4.87 5.90
C LYS A 259 -3.33 -5.52 4.71
N ASP A 260 -2.73 -6.55 4.10
CA ASP A 260 -3.31 -7.21 2.94
C ASP A 260 -4.65 -7.91 3.26
N TYR A 261 -4.76 -8.52 4.44
CA TYR A 261 -6.01 -9.15 4.89
C TYR A 261 -7.05 -8.10 5.22
N ALA A 262 -6.66 -7.03 5.91
CA ALA A 262 -7.52 -5.91 6.24
C ALA A 262 -8.10 -5.25 4.97
N ASP A 263 -7.27 -5.00 3.95
CA ASP A 263 -7.70 -4.40 2.68
C ASP A 263 -8.69 -5.27 1.91
N ARG A 264 -8.46 -6.60 1.89
CA ARG A 264 -9.37 -7.53 1.23
C ARG A 264 -10.69 -7.64 2.00
N LEU A 265 -10.65 -7.67 3.33
CA LEU A 265 -11.85 -7.62 4.16
C LEU A 265 -12.65 -6.34 3.88
N VAL A 266 -11.96 -5.20 3.78
CA VAL A 266 -12.56 -3.91 3.42
C VAL A 266 -13.24 -4.00 2.06
N LYS A 267 -12.51 -4.43 1.03
CA LYS A 267 -13.04 -4.58 -0.33
C LYS A 267 -14.24 -5.54 -0.39
N LEU A 268 -14.19 -6.64 0.36
CA LEU A 268 -15.31 -7.58 0.46
C LEU A 268 -16.55 -6.93 1.10
N LYS A 269 -16.37 -6.21 2.22
CA LYS A 269 -17.47 -5.50 2.90
C LYS A 269 -18.12 -4.46 1.98
N MET A 270 -17.31 -3.71 1.23
CA MET A 270 -17.80 -2.77 0.21
C MET A 270 -18.63 -3.49 -0.85
N HIS A 271 -18.08 -4.54 -1.46
CA HIS A 271 -18.80 -5.30 -2.49
C HIS A 271 -20.10 -5.92 -1.97
N LYS A 272 -20.13 -6.45 -0.74
CA LYS A 272 -21.33 -7.08 -0.18
C LYS A 272 -22.50 -6.12 -0.07
N TRP A 273 -22.30 -4.92 0.44
CA TRP A 273 -23.42 -3.99 0.49
C TRP A 273 -23.66 -3.22 -0.81
N ASP A 274 -22.69 -3.09 -1.71
CA ASP A 274 -23.03 -2.68 -3.09
C ASP A 274 -24.08 -3.64 -3.71
N ASN A 275 -24.10 -4.90 -3.26
CA ASN A 275 -25.12 -5.90 -3.60
C ASN A 275 -26.35 -5.94 -2.66
N GLY A 276 -26.47 -5.01 -1.72
CA GLY A 276 -27.61 -4.86 -0.81
C GLY A 276 -27.60 -5.75 0.43
N ASP A 277 -26.45 -6.31 0.82
CA ASP A 277 -26.33 -7.09 2.05
C ASP A 277 -26.41 -6.20 3.30
N LEU A 278 -27.56 -6.22 3.98
CA LEU A 278 -27.85 -5.41 5.17
C LEU A 278 -27.06 -5.85 6.41
N ALA A 279 -26.48 -7.05 6.40
CA ALA A 279 -25.70 -7.54 7.54
C ALA A 279 -24.36 -6.79 7.68
N VAL A 280 -23.90 -6.08 6.65
CA VAL A 280 -22.63 -5.32 6.72
C VAL A 280 -22.78 -4.14 7.67
N GLY A 281 -22.03 -4.15 8.78
CA GLY A 281 -22.05 -3.11 9.81
C GLY A 281 -22.90 -3.48 11.05
N GLU A 282 -23.72 -4.53 10.97
CA GLU A 282 -24.46 -5.07 12.11
C GLU A 282 -23.66 -6.18 12.80
N SER A 283 -23.17 -5.91 14.01
CA SER A 283 -22.33 -6.83 14.76
C SER A 283 -23.11 -8.11 15.12
N GLY A 284 -22.63 -9.25 14.64
CA GLY A 284 -23.24 -10.56 14.87
C GLY A 284 -24.04 -11.13 13.70
N GLU A 285 -24.43 -10.29 12.73
CA GLU A 285 -25.12 -10.73 11.51
C GLU A 285 -24.17 -10.89 10.32
N PHE A 286 -23.11 -10.08 10.26
CA PHE A 286 -22.07 -10.23 9.24
C PHE A 286 -21.31 -11.55 9.44
N GLN A 287 -21.52 -12.52 8.56
CA GLN A 287 -20.77 -13.77 8.56
C GLN A 287 -20.09 -14.00 7.22
N LEU A 288 -18.78 -14.23 7.29
CA LEU A 288 -17.99 -14.65 6.14
C LEU A 288 -18.32 -16.09 5.77
N THR A 289 -18.44 -16.36 4.48
CA THR A 289 -18.46 -17.71 3.91
C THR A 289 -17.04 -18.26 3.78
N GLU A 290 -16.91 -19.57 3.50
CA GLU A 290 -15.61 -20.20 3.21
C GLU A 290 -14.91 -19.55 2.01
N THR A 291 -15.66 -19.24 0.95
CA THR A 291 -15.11 -18.56 -0.24
C THR A 291 -14.62 -17.16 0.06
N GLU A 292 -15.26 -16.48 1.01
CA GLU A 292 -14.88 -15.13 1.44
C GLU A 292 -13.67 -15.14 2.37
N ALA A 293 -13.58 -16.14 3.26
CA ALA A 293 -12.39 -16.36 4.06
C ALA A 293 -11.17 -16.67 3.18
N ILE A 294 -11.32 -17.54 2.16
CA ILE A 294 -10.27 -17.80 1.17
C ILE A 294 -9.90 -16.55 0.39
N TYR A 295 -10.88 -15.73 0.02
CA TYR A 295 -10.61 -14.45 -0.63
C TYR A 295 -9.78 -13.52 0.26
N ILE A 296 -10.10 -13.40 1.55
CA ILE A 296 -9.30 -12.59 2.49
C ILE A 296 -7.86 -13.10 2.54
N VAL A 297 -7.66 -14.42 2.67
CA VAL A 297 -6.32 -15.01 2.78
C VAL A 297 -5.52 -14.93 1.47
N THR A 298 -6.16 -15.19 0.32
CA THR A 298 -5.44 -15.43 -0.96
C THR A 298 -5.64 -14.33 -2.00
N GLY A 299 -6.68 -13.50 -1.86
CA GLY A 299 -7.13 -12.56 -2.89
C GLY A 299 -7.91 -13.20 -4.05
N VAL A 300 -8.11 -14.52 -4.07
CA VAL A 300 -8.83 -15.23 -5.13
C VAL A 300 -10.32 -15.31 -4.82
N GLU A 301 -11.14 -14.68 -5.66
CA GLU A 301 -12.59 -14.67 -5.50
C GLU A 301 -13.23 -16.01 -5.90
N LYS A 302 -14.36 -16.35 -5.26
CA LYS A 302 -15.23 -17.48 -5.62
C LYS A 302 -14.53 -18.85 -5.61
N ALA A 303 -13.49 -19.01 -4.79
CA ALA A 303 -12.74 -20.24 -4.63
C ALA A 303 -12.74 -20.71 -3.17
N THR A 304 -12.69 -22.02 -2.95
CA THR A 304 -12.42 -22.64 -1.63
C THR A 304 -11.00 -23.23 -1.56
N SER A 305 -10.28 -23.23 -2.68
CA SER A 305 -8.91 -23.70 -2.81
C SER A 305 -8.19 -22.95 -3.92
N VAL A 306 -6.92 -22.62 -3.69
CA VAL A 306 -6.02 -22.02 -4.67
C VAL A 306 -4.83 -22.95 -4.85
N THR A 307 -4.34 -23.07 -6.08
CA THR A 307 -3.17 -23.89 -6.40
C THR A 307 -2.27 -23.17 -7.38
N THR A 308 -0.99 -23.07 -7.04
CA THR A 308 0.05 -22.52 -7.91
C THR A 308 1.08 -23.60 -8.18
N ASN A 309 1.15 -24.04 -9.44
CA ASN A 309 2.12 -25.05 -9.86
C ASN A 309 3.39 -24.38 -10.39
N MET A 310 4.50 -24.59 -9.69
CA MET A 310 5.83 -24.11 -10.06
C MET A 310 6.77 -25.26 -10.44
N ARG A 311 6.22 -26.42 -10.80
CA ARG A 311 7.01 -27.55 -11.29
C ARG A 311 7.51 -27.31 -12.71
N SER A 312 8.69 -27.87 -12.98
CA SER A 312 9.25 -27.96 -14.32
C SER A 312 8.48 -28.94 -15.20
N ALA A 313 8.83 -28.99 -16.49
CA ALA A 313 8.28 -29.97 -17.43
C ALA A 313 8.55 -31.43 -17.01
N ASP A 314 9.61 -31.66 -16.23
CA ASP A 314 9.95 -32.98 -15.66
C ASP A 314 9.17 -33.28 -14.36
N ASN A 315 8.18 -32.44 -14.02
CA ASN A 315 7.36 -32.52 -12.82
C ASN A 315 8.17 -32.38 -11.51
N ILE A 316 9.32 -31.73 -11.54
CA ILE A 316 10.18 -31.45 -10.38
C ILE A 316 9.96 -30.01 -9.92
N GLY A 317 9.92 -29.78 -8.61
CA GLY A 317 9.64 -28.49 -7.99
C GLY A 317 8.39 -28.54 -7.11
N SER A 318 7.73 -27.40 -6.97
CA SER A 318 6.74 -27.17 -5.92
C SER A 318 5.35 -26.92 -6.47
N ILE A 319 4.35 -27.47 -5.81
CA ILE A 319 2.95 -27.04 -5.95
C ILE A 319 2.54 -26.43 -4.62
N PHE A 320 2.21 -25.14 -4.65
CA PHE A 320 1.66 -24.44 -3.49
C PHE A 320 0.15 -24.58 -3.50
N LYS A 321 -0.42 -24.91 -2.34
CA LYS A 321 -1.85 -25.05 -2.15
C LYS A 321 -2.29 -24.28 -0.91
N THR A 322 -3.44 -23.62 -1.04
CA THR A 322 -4.11 -22.96 0.07
C THR A 322 -5.59 -23.30 -0.03
N GLU A 323 -6.13 -24.04 0.93
CA GLU A 323 -7.51 -24.54 0.86
C GLU A 323 -8.20 -24.56 2.24
N VAL A 324 -9.52 -24.54 2.23
CA VAL A 324 -10.30 -24.70 3.47
C VAL A 324 -10.10 -26.13 3.99
N ASP A 325 -9.55 -26.23 5.20
CA ASP A 325 -9.33 -27.51 5.88
C ASP A 325 -10.57 -27.90 6.70
N ARG A 326 -11.08 -26.97 7.49
CA ARG A 326 -12.29 -27.14 8.30
C ARG A 326 -12.98 -25.81 8.54
N SER A 327 -14.26 -25.86 8.86
CA SER A 327 -15.00 -24.67 9.26
C SER A 327 -16.15 -24.97 10.19
N ASP A 328 -16.43 -24.03 11.09
CA ASP A 328 -17.62 -24.02 11.95
C ASP A 328 -18.35 -22.66 11.85
N ASN A 329 -19.27 -22.39 12.78
CA ASN A 329 -20.07 -21.16 12.78
C ASN A 329 -19.29 -19.90 13.23
N LYS A 330 -18.09 -20.05 13.79
CA LYS A 330 -17.24 -18.96 14.27
C LYS A 330 -16.03 -18.75 13.40
N THR A 331 -15.44 -19.82 12.86
CA THR A 331 -14.14 -19.75 12.19
C THR A 331 -14.09 -20.58 10.91
N VAL A 332 -13.21 -20.15 10.00
CA VAL A 332 -12.77 -20.93 8.84
C VAL A 332 -11.27 -21.18 9.03
N THR A 333 -10.85 -22.44 9.11
CA THR A 333 -9.43 -22.81 9.12
C THR A 333 -8.99 -23.10 7.69
N ILE A 334 -7.92 -22.43 7.26
CA ILE A 334 -7.32 -22.53 5.93
C ILE A 334 -5.93 -23.12 6.07
N HIS A 335 -5.64 -24.22 5.36
CA HIS A 335 -4.34 -24.86 5.35
C HIS A 335 -3.53 -24.39 4.14
N SER A 336 -2.37 -23.78 4.40
CA SER A 336 -1.39 -23.44 3.37
C SER A 336 -0.24 -24.43 3.42
N TYR A 337 0.05 -25.10 2.31
CA TYR A 337 1.09 -26.12 2.23
C TYR A 337 1.72 -26.21 0.85
N GLU A 338 2.88 -26.84 0.82
CA GLU A 338 3.69 -27.06 -0.37
C GLU A 338 3.86 -28.56 -0.60
N ILE A 339 3.54 -29.02 -1.81
CA ILE A 339 3.86 -30.37 -2.27
C ILE A 339 5.18 -30.30 -3.04
N VAL A 340 6.26 -30.67 -2.38
CA VAL A 340 7.62 -30.64 -2.90
C VAL A 340 7.93 -31.95 -3.59
N ARG A 341 8.41 -31.90 -4.83
CA ARG A 341 9.00 -33.05 -5.52
C ARG A 341 10.44 -32.74 -5.94
N LYS A 342 11.40 -33.48 -5.40
CA LYS A 342 12.84 -33.31 -5.72
C LYS A 342 13.31 -34.18 -6.86
N ASP A 343 12.78 -35.40 -6.94
CA ASP A 343 12.98 -36.33 -8.04
C ASP A 343 11.73 -37.21 -8.23
N GLN A 344 11.80 -38.21 -9.10
CA GLN A 344 10.65 -39.07 -9.41
C GLN A 344 10.16 -39.93 -8.23
N ASN A 345 10.98 -40.11 -7.19
CA ASN A 345 10.72 -40.97 -6.05
C ASN A 345 10.59 -40.22 -4.71
N ASP A 346 10.88 -38.92 -4.67
CA ASP A 346 10.75 -38.08 -3.48
C ASP A 346 9.70 -36.98 -3.69
N GLU A 347 8.46 -37.26 -3.23
CA GLU A 347 7.40 -36.28 -3.06
C GLU A 347 6.94 -36.26 -1.59
N HIS A 348 6.91 -35.07 -0.99
CA HIS A 348 6.44 -34.87 0.37
C HIS A 348 5.68 -33.55 0.49
N THR A 349 4.84 -33.45 1.53
CA THR A 349 4.08 -32.24 1.84
C THR A 349 4.69 -31.52 3.02
N VAL A 350 4.89 -30.21 2.89
CA VAL A 350 5.37 -29.32 3.95
C VAL A 350 4.27 -28.33 4.26
N THR A 351 3.77 -28.32 5.49
CA THR A 351 2.83 -27.28 5.93
C THR A 351 3.59 -25.96 6.08
N GLN A 352 3.04 -24.90 5.47
CA GLN A 352 3.52 -23.54 5.67
C GLN A 352 2.80 -22.89 6.85
N ASP A 353 1.46 -22.96 6.86
CA ASP A 353 0.66 -22.44 7.96
C ASP A 353 -0.74 -23.07 8.04
N TRP A 354 -1.38 -22.97 9.19
CA TRP A 354 -2.82 -22.99 9.33
C TRP A 354 -3.30 -21.61 9.76
N LEU A 355 -4.13 -20.99 8.92
CA LEU A 355 -4.71 -19.68 9.17
C LEU A 355 -6.13 -19.85 9.69
N GLU A 356 -6.44 -19.19 10.80
CA GLU A 356 -7.81 -19.10 11.33
C GLU A 356 -8.42 -17.76 10.96
N VAL A 357 -9.55 -17.78 10.25
CA VAL A 357 -10.32 -16.60 9.89
C VAL A 357 -11.58 -16.54 10.75
N ASN A 358 -11.72 -15.47 11.53
CA ASN A 358 -12.94 -15.22 12.31
C ASN A 358 -14.07 -14.79 11.36
N ARG A 359 -15.19 -15.51 11.36
CA ARG A 359 -16.31 -15.24 10.45
C ARG A 359 -17.01 -13.91 10.70
N LEU A 360 -16.97 -13.39 11.93
CA LEU A 360 -17.64 -12.14 12.31
C LEU A 360 -16.75 -10.92 12.03
N THR A 361 -15.48 -11.00 12.42
CA THR A 361 -14.58 -9.85 12.32
C THR A 361 -13.83 -9.82 11.00
N GLY A 362 -13.58 -11.00 10.41
CA GLY A 362 -12.69 -11.18 9.26
C GLY A 362 -11.21 -11.18 9.62
N ASN A 363 -10.88 -11.11 10.92
CA ASN A 363 -9.50 -11.17 11.36
C ASN A 363 -8.92 -12.56 11.07
N VAL A 364 -7.72 -12.57 10.50
CA VAL A 364 -6.90 -13.74 10.23
C VAL A 364 -5.80 -13.83 11.27
N SER A 365 -5.57 -15.02 11.82
CA SER A 365 -4.44 -15.31 12.70
C SER A 365 -3.72 -16.58 12.25
N SER A 366 -2.39 -16.59 12.38
CA SER A 366 -1.59 -17.82 12.25
C SER A 366 -1.81 -18.74 13.45
N LEU A 367 -1.75 -20.05 13.23
CA LEU A 367 -1.77 -21.07 14.29
C LEU A 367 -0.39 -21.69 14.55
N ILE A 368 0.62 -21.36 13.73
CA ILE A 368 1.98 -21.88 13.89
C ILE A 368 2.92 -20.87 14.55
N TRP A 369 2.58 -19.57 14.55
CA TRP A 369 3.45 -18.47 15.02
C TRP A 369 2.88 -17.65 16.18
#